data_AF-A0A6I4W4L8-F1
#
_entry.id   AF-A0A6I4W4L8-F1
#
_cell.length_a   1.000
_cell.length_b   1.000
_cell.length_c   1.000
_cell.angle_alpha   90.00
_cell.angle_beta   90.00
_cell.angle_gamma   90.00
#
_symmetry.space_group_name_H-M   'P 1'
#
loop_
_entity.id
_entity.type
_entity.pdbx_description
1 polymer ?
#
loop_
_entity_poly.entity_id
_entity_poly.type
_entity_poly.pdbx_seq_one_letter_code
_entity_poly.pdbx_strand_id
1 'polypeptide(L)'
;MRKRWVWLVGATMLGSAGCSGAPAVGARSPAASELKLERVLPLDQHELAEAVNVAGAFAGAYETWRYDESSTAYLGRLKRYCTADLLSLLAKSASTQGLLVARVMVHEVAVGHANVRALQSVGRRALMVTVRVDQVVTTSTRRTYVHDYAVWLLRSDVWRVSDIEPVDDAEADDLWIAD
;
A
#
# COMPACT_ATOMS: atom_id res chain seq x y z
N MET A 1 -16.19 14.38 8.72
CA MET A 1 -15.74 14.08 10.09
C MET A 1 -14.87 12.83 10.05
N ARG A 2 -13.54 12.99 10.02
CA ARG A 2 -12.56 11.89 9.90
C ARG A 2 -12.11 11.47 11.30
N LYS A 3 -12.39 10.23 11.70
CA LYS A 3 -11.95 9.67 12.99
C LYS A 3 -10.50 9.22 12.86
N ARG A 4 -9.56 10.10 13.25
CA ARG A 4 -8.15 9.76 13.48
C ARG A 4 -8.06 8.91 14.75
N TRP A 5 -7.68 7.65 14.63
CA TRP A 5 -7.24 6.85 15.77
C TRP A 5 -5.78 7.19 16.04
N VAL A 6 -5.58 8.12 16.99
CA VAL A 6 -4.27 8.42 17.57
C VAL A 6 -3.87 7.24 18.44
N TRP A 7 -2.76 6.59 18.11
CA TRP A 7 -2.00 5.82 19.08
C TRP A 7 -0.88 6.71 19.63
N LEU A 8 -1.00 7.01 20.93
CA LEU A 8 0.04 7.62 21.75
C LEU A 8 1.22 6.66 21.86
N VAL A 9 2.40 7.10 21.43
CA VAL A 9 3.66 6.70 22.05
C VAL A 9 4.36 7.99 22.45
N GLY A 10 4.40 8.21 23.77
CA GLY A 10 5.14 9.31 24.36
C GLY A 10 6.63 9.07 24.22
N ALA A 11 7.35 10.13 23.87
CA ALA A 11 8.77 10.25 24.13
C ALA A 11 9.03 11.69 24.58
N THR A 12 9.22 11.81 25.89
CA THR A 12 9.69 12.96 26.64
C THR A 12 10.88 13.62 25.94
N MET A 13 10.78 14.93 25.66
CA MET A 13 11.94 15.75 25.34
C MET A 13 12.72 16.06 26.61
N LEU A 14 14.01 15.73 26.63
CA LEU A 14 14.97 16.24 27.59
C LEU A 14 16.34 16.39 26.92
N GLY A 15 16.79 17.64 26.87
CA GLY A 15 18.17 18.04 27.16
C GLY A 15 19.26 17.64 26.17
N SER A 16 19.65 18.59 25.31
CA SER A 16 20.96 18.60 24.66
C SER A 16 22.08 18.79 25.69
N ALA A 17 23.03 17.87 25.76
CA ALA A 17 24.33 18.08 26.37
C ALA A 17 25.40 17.16 25.74
N GLY A 18 26.40 17.77 25.09
CA GLY A 18 27.83 17.48 25.32
C GLY A 18 28.51 16.22 24.75
N CYS A 19 29.55 16.50 23.95
CA CYS A 19 30.88 15.87 23.94
C CYS A 19 31.09 14.45 23.35
N SER A 20 31.71 14.45 22.16
CA SER A 20 33.04 13.87 21.85
C SER A 20 33.40 12.46 22.34
N GLY A 21 33.54 11.54 21.36
CA GLY A 21 34.46 10.41 21.40
C GLY A 21 33.85 9.05 21.78
N ALA A 22 33.44 8.25 20.80
CA ALA A 22 33.20 6.82 20.96
C ALA A 22 34.24 6.03 20.15
N PRO A 23 34.89 4.98 20.71
CA PRO A 23 35.82 4.16 19.97
C PRO A 23 35.06 3.37 18.91
N ALA A 24 35.66 3.22 17.72
CA ALA A 24 35.14 2.35 16.69
C ALA A 24 35.12 0.90 17.22
N VAL A 25 33.97 0.46 17.72
CA VAL A 25 33.70 -0.96 17.93
C VAL A 25 33.65 -1.57 16.54
N GLY A 26 34.75 -2.20 16.13
CA GLY A 26 34.78 -3.01 14.93
C GLY A 26 33.70 -4.08 15.06
N ALA A 27 32.59 -3.90 14.33
CA ALA A 27 31.57 -4.91 14.21
C ALA A 27 32.18 -6.11 13.48
N ARG A 28 32.76 -7.06 14.22
CA ARG A 28 32.90 -8.42 13.72
C ARG A 28 31.47 -8.89 13.49
N SER A 29 31.08 -8.98 12.21
CA SER A 29 29.89 -9.73 11.84
C SER A 29 30.09 -11.15 12.40
N PRO A 30 29.32 -11.59 13.40
CA PRO A 30 29.27 -13.02 13.67
C PRO A 30 28.81 -13.65 12.36
N ALA A 31 29.48 -14.71 11.91
CA ALA A 31 29.05 -15.47 10.75
C ALA A 31 27.55 -15.71 10.91
N ALA A 32 26.75 -15.13 10.01
CA ALA A 32 25.30 -15.16 10.08
C ALA A 32 24.86 -16.62 10.01
N SER A 33 24.78 -17.25 11.18
CA SER A 33 24.25 -18.59 11.32
C SER A 33 22.82 -18.46 10.84
N GLU A 34 22.52 -19.08 9.70
CA GLU A 34 21.26 -18.96 8.95
C GLU A 34 20.13 -18.41 9.83
N LEU A 35 19.90 -17.11 9.70
CA LEU A 35 18.79 -16.44 10.35
C LEU A 35 17.52 -17.04 9.76
N LYS A 36 17.05 -18.09 10.42
CA LYS A 36 15.76 -18.73 10.20
C LYS A 36 14.71 -17.67 10.48
N LEU A 37 14.14 -17.10 9.41
CA LEU A 37 13.20 -15.98 9.43
C LEU A 37 12.06 -16.24 10.42
N GLU A 38 11.65 -17.51 10.55
CA GLU A 38 10.64 -18.03 11.47
C GLU A 38 10.98 -17.89 12.97
N ARG A 39 12.25 -17.66 13.35
CA ARG A 39 12.65 -17.37 14.75
C ARG A 39 12.53 -15.89 15.11
N VAL A 40 12.44 -15.01 14.11
CA VAL A 40 12.44 -13.55 14.27
C VAL A 40 11.10 -12.94 13.88
N LEU A 41 10.43 -13.49 12.87
CA LEU A 41 9.11 -13.06 12.42
C LEU A 41 8.00 -13.99 12.92
N PRO A 42 6.83 -13.42 13.24
CA PRO A 42 5.67 -14.18 13.67
C PRO A 42 4.94 -14.92 12.52
N LEU A 43 5.53 -14.97 11.32
CA LEU A 43 5.01 -15.59 10.11
C LEU A 43 6.12 -16.39 9.42
N ASP A 44 5.76 -17.47 8.73
CA ASP A 44 6.70 -18.18 7.86
C ASP A 44 6.77 -17.53 6.45
N GLN A 45 7.71 -18.01 5.63
CA GLN A 45 7.95 -17.47 4.28
C GLN A 45 6.75 -17.64 3.35
N HIS A 46 6.00 -18.74 3.48
CA HIS A 46 4.85 -19.01 2.64
C HIS A 46 3.69 -18.07 2.97
N GLU A 47 3.41 -17.87 4.26
CA GLU A 47 2.38 -16.95 4.75
C GLU A 47 2.68 -15.51 4.35
N LEU A 48 3.95 -15.10 4.39
CA LEU A 48 4.36 -13.78 3.93
C LEU A 48 4.18 -13.63 2.42
N ALA A 49 4.58 -14.62 1.64
CA ALA A 49 4.41 -14.61 0.18
C ALA A 49 2.92 -14.54 -0.21
N GLU A 50 2.05 -15.27 0.49
CA GLU A 50 0.60 -15.21 0.28
C GLU A 50 0.08 -13.78 0.52
N ALA A 51 0.45 -13.16 1.65
CA ALA A 51 0.01 -11.82 1.98
C ALA A 51 0.49 -10.77 0.96
N VAL A 52 1.75 -10.85 0.56
CA VAL A 52 2.34 -9.97 -0.46
C VAL A 52 1.64 -10.13 -1.82
N ASN A 53 1.34 -11.37 -2.21
CA ASN A 53 0.60 -11.65 -3.43
C ASN A 53 -0.81 -11.08 -3.40
N VAL A 54 -1.53 -11.21 -2.27
CA VAL A 54 -2.86 -10.61 -2.09
C VAL A 54 -2.79 -9.09 -2.16
N ALA A 55 -1.81 -8.47 -1.51
CA ALA A 55 -1.64 -7.01 -1.52
C ALA A 55 -1.37 -6.47 -2.94
N GLY A 56 -0.40 -7.05 -3.65
CA GLY A 56 -0.07 -6.66 -5.02
C GLY A 56 -1.23 -6.89 -5.99
N ALA A 57 -1.87 -8.07 -5.91
CA ALA A 57 -2.98 -8.39 -6.80
C ALA A 57 -4.21 -7.51 -6.55
N PHE A 58 -4.48 -7.14 -5.30
CA PHE A 58 -5.51 -6.16 -4.96
C PHE A 58 -5.17 -4.78 -5.53
N ALA A 59 -3.97 -4.25 -5.26
CA ALA A 59 -3.59 -2.90 -5.68
C ALA A 59 -3.59 -2.74 -7.21
N GLY A 60 -3.10 -3.74 -7.95
CA GLY A 60 -3.15 -3.73 -9.41
C GLY A 60 -4.59 -3.78 -9.94
N ALA A 61 -5.46 -4.58 -9.34
CA ALA A 61 -6.86 -4.65 -9.72
C ALA A 61 -7.64 -3.37 -9.32
N TYR A 62 -7.28 -2.74 -8.20
CA TYR A 62 -7.88 -1.51 -7.70
C TYR A 62 -7.66 -0.34 -8.69
N GLU A 63 -6.45 -0.25 -9.23
CA GLU A 63 -6.04 0.73 -10.25
C GLU A 63 -6.36 0.31 -11.70
N THR A 64 -7.21 -0.71 -11.90
CA THR A 64 -7.63 -1.17 -13.23
C THR A 64 -9.14 -1.00 -13.41
N TRP A 65 -9.55 -0.18 -14.38
CA TRP A 65 -10.93 0.06 -14.74
C TRP A 65 -11.10 0.36 -16.23
N ARG A 66 -12.32 0.24 -16.73
CA ARG A 66 -12.70 0.67 -18.08
C ARG A 66 -13.98 1.49 -18.03
N TYR A 67 -14.14 2.42 -18.94
CA TYR A 67 -15.34 3.25 -19.04
C TYR A 67 -16.63 2.44 -19.31
N ASP A 68 -16.52 1.30 -20.00
CA ASP A 68 -17.62 0.40 -20.36
C ASP A 68 -17.91 -0.65 -19.28
N GLU A 69 -17.17 -0.61 -18.17
CA GLU A 69 -17.31 -1.54 -17.07
C GLU A 69 -18.33 -1.05 -16.03
N SER A 70 -19.26 -1.93 -15.64
CA SER A 70 -20.16 -1.66 -14.51
C SER A 70 -19.42 -1.67 -13.17
N SER A 71 -19.85 -0.82 -12.22
CA SER A 71 -19.32 -0.83 -10.85
C SER A 71 -19.43 -2.21 -10.19
N THR A 72 -20.46 -3.00 -10.50
CA THR A 72 -20.61 -4.37 -10.00
C THR A 72 -19.53 -5.31 -10.51
N ALA A 73 -19.15 -5.21 -11.79
CA ALA A 73 -18.05 -6.01 -12.35
C ALA A 73 -16.70 -5.63 -11.72
N TYR A 74 -16.45 -4.32 -11.54
CA TYR A 74 -15.25 -3.81 -10.89
C TYR A 74 -15.13 -4.33 -9.45
N LEU A 75 -16.17 -4.15 -8.64
CA LEU A 75 -16.22 -4.64 -7.25
C LEU A 75 -16.16 -6.18 -7.18
N GLY A 76 -16.75 -6.87 -8.16
CA GLY A 76 -16.67 -8.32 -8.29
C GLY A 76 -15.24 -8.83 -8.38
N ARG A 77 -14.36 -8.13 -9.11
CA ARG A 77 -12.92 -8.46 -9.16
C ARG A 77 -12.24 -8.25 -7.82
N LEU A 78 -12.55 -7.17 -7.10
CA LEU A 78 -11.89 -6.83 -5.84
C LEU A 78 -12.32 -7.72 -4.67
N LYS A 79 -13.57 -8.21 -4.70
CA LYS A 79 -14.20 -8.99 -3.62
C LYS A 79 -13.39 -10.19 -3.13
N ARG A 80 -12.58 -10.82 -4.00
CA ARG A 80 -11.77 -11.98 -3.62
C ARG A 80 -10.52 -11.63 -2.81
N TYR A 81 -10.10 -10.37 -2.83
CA TYR A 81 -8.87 -9.92 -2.19
C TYR A 81 -9.11 -9.09 -0.93
N CYS A 82 -10.26 -8.44 -0.81
CA CYS A 82 -10.56 -7.55 0.30
C CYS A 82 -11.57 -8.14 1.29
N THR A 83 -11.66 -7.50 2.44
CA THR A 83 -12.72 -7.71 3.44
C THR A 83 -14.06 -7.15 2.93
N ALA A 84 -15.17 -7.62 3.52
CA ALA A 84 -16.50 -7.12 3.17
C ALA A 84 -16.69 -5.63 3.53
N ASP A 85 -16.05 -5.19 4.61
CA ASP A 85 -16.12 -3.79 5.06
C ASP A 85 -15.42 -2.86 4.07
N LEU A 86 -14.19 -3.19 3.64
CA LEU A 86 -13.49 -2.43 2.61
C LEU A 86 -14.28 -2.44 1.30
N LEU A 87 -14.81 -3.58 0.87
CA LEU A 87 -15.62 -3.66 -0.35
C LEU A 87 -16.84 -2.73 -0.28
N SER A 88 -17.47 -2.62 0.89
CA SER A 88 -18.62 -1.73 1.11
C SER A 88 -18.22 -0.25 1.08
N LEU A 89 -17.01 0.09 1.51
CA LEU A 89 -16.46 1.44 1.37
C LEU A 89 -16.16 1.76 -0.11
N LEU A 90 -15.50 0.84 -0.81
CA LEU A 90 -15.21 0.97 -2.25
C LEU A 90 -16.47 1.08 -3.10
N ALA A 91 -17.55 0.39 -2.73
CA ALA A 91 -18.81 0.48 -3.44
C ALA A 91 -19.39 1.91 -3.44
N LYS A 92 -19.17 2.67 -2.37
CA LYS A 92 -19.62 4.06 -2.25
C LYS A 92 -18.84 4.99 -3.18
N SER A 93 -17.52 4.82 -3.28
CA SER A 93 -16.68 5.65 -4.15
C SER A 93 -16.81 5.27 -5.63
N ALA A 94 -16.80 3.97 -5.95
CA ALA A 94 -16.86 3.44 -7.32
C ALA A 94 -18.19 3.70 -8.04
N SER A 95 -19.25 4.03 -7.29
CA SER A 95 -20.57 4.36 -7.85
C SER A 95 -20.80 5.87 -7.98
N THR A 96 -19.76 6.70 -7.81
CA THR A 96 -19.87 8.15 -7.92
C THR A 96 -20.18 8.53 -9.37
N GLN A 97 -21.40 9.03 -9.62
CA GLN A 97 -21.90 9.26 -10.97
C GLN A 97 -21.03 10.23 -11.79
N GLY A 98 -20.51 11.29 -11.17
CA GLY A 98 -19.63 12.24 -11.85
C GLY A 98 -18.34 11.60 -12.38
N LEU A 99 -17.74 10.68 -11.62
CA LEU A 99 -16.55 9.93 -12.03
C LEU A 99 -16.86 8.99 -13.21
N LEU A 100 -17.97 8.27 -13.14
CA LEU A 100 -18.38 7.34 -14.20
C LEU A 100 -18.67 8.08 -15.51
N VAL A 101 -19.42 9.19 -15.44
CA VAL A 101 -19.71 10.03 -16.62
C VAL A 101 -18.42 10.59 -17.22
N ALA A 102 -17.50 11.10 -16.38
CA ALA A 102 -16.22 11.63 -16.86
C ALA A 102 -15.42 10.57 -17.63
N ARG A 103 -15.34 9.33 -17.11
CA ARG A 103 -14.64 8.21 -17.77
C ARG A 103 -15.28 7.83 -19.11
N VAL A 104 -16.61 7.77 -19.18
CA VAL A 104 -17.36 7.48 -20.42
C VAL A 104 -17.12 8.54 -21.48
N MET A 105 -17.15 9.83 -21.11
CA MET A 105 -16.97 10.94 -22.05
C MET A 105 -15.63 10.92 -22.80
N VAL A 106 -14.58 10.38 -22.18
CA VAL A 106 -13.23 10.31 -22.76
C VAL A 106 -12.77 8.90 -23.11
N HIS A 107 -13.68 7.91 -23.05
CA HIS A 107 -13.39 6.49 -23.25
C HIS A 107 -12.19 6.00 -22.43
N GLU A 108 -12.13 6.37 -21.15
CA GLU A 108 -10.99 6.08 -20.29
C GLU A 108 -10.84 4.58 -20.00
N VAL A 109 -9.63 4.07 -20.19
CA VAL A 109 -9.21 2.73 -19.75
C VAL A 109 -7.93 2.86 -18.94
N ALA A 110 -7.95 2.38 -17.70
CA ALA A 110 -6.78 2.32 -16.84
C ALA A 110 -6.36 0.86 -16.62
N VAL A 111 -5.06 0.61 -16.70
CA VAL A 111 -4.44 -0.70 -16.41
C VAL A 111 -3.34 -0.48 -15.39
N GLY A 112 -3.52 -1.05 -14.19
CA GLY A 112 -2.55 -0.99 -13.10
C GLY A 112 -1.65 -2.23 -13.05
N HIS A 113 -0.35 -2.01 -12.89
CA HIS A 113 0.63 -3.04 -12.62
C HIS A 113 1.29 -2.81 -11.26
N ALA A 114 1.11 -3.74 -10.34
CA ALA A 114 1.54 -3.57 -8.95
C ALA A 114 2.88 -4.25 -8.67
N ASN A 115 3.74 -3.54 -7.94
CA ASN A 115 5.04 -3.96 -7.47
C ASN A 115 5.13 -3.73 -5.97
N VAL A 116 5.22 -4.80 -5.18
CA VAL A 116 5.39 -4.68 -3.72
C VAL A 116 6.78 -4.14 -3.41
N ARG A 117 6.85 -3.07 -2.61
CA ARG A 117 8.08 -2.35 -2.31
C ARG A 117 8.67 -2.72 -0.95
N ALA A 118 7.83 -2.70 0.07
CA ALA A 118 8.28 -2.82 1.44
C ALA A 118 7.24 -3.52 2.31
N LEU A 119 7.74 -4.23 3.31
CA LEU A 119 6.98 -4.78 4.41
C LEU A 119 7.21 -3.86 5.61
N GLN A 120 6.18 -3.15 6.07
CA GLN A 120 6.34 -2.14 7.12
C GLN A 120 6.03 -2.65 8.51
N SER A 121 5.05 -3.56 8.63
CA SER A 121 4.66 -4.14 9.92
C SER A 121 4.18 -5.57 9.74
N VAL A 122 4.61 -6.45 10.65
CA VAL A 122 4.33 -7.89 10.61
C VAL A 122 3.80 -8.36 11.95
N GLY A 123 2.50 -8.66 12.00
CA GLY A 123 1.86 -9.39 13.08
C GLY A 123 1.35 -10.75 12.62
N ARG A 124 1.04 -11.64 13.56
CA ARG A 124 0.50 -12.99 13.26
C ARG A 124 -0.76 -12.98 12.39
N ARG A 125 -1.57 -11.91 12.49
CA ARG A 125 -2.88 -11.78 11.82
C ARG A 125 -3.09 -10.43 11.13
N ALA A 126 -2.07 -9.58 11.12
CA ALA A 126 -2.15 -8.24 10.56
C ALA A 126 -0.83 -7.89 9.89
N LEU A 127 -0.88 -7.28 8.71
CA LEU A 127 0.28 -6.92 7.93
C LEU A 127 0.06 -5.54 7.30
N MET A 128 1.13 -4.76 7.18
CA MET A 128 1.14 -3.54 6.38
C MET A 128 2.24 -3.64 5.32
N VAL A 129 1.84 -3.41 4.06
CA VAL A 129 2.70 -3.54 2.89
C VAL A 129 2.62 -2.25 2.08
N THR A 130 3.76 -1.71 1.67
CA THR A 130 3.81 -0.64 0.68
C THR A 130 3.83 -1.24 -0.72
N VAL A 131 2.89 -0.83 -1.57
CA VAL A 131 2.76 -1.30 -2.95
C VAL A 131 2.80 -0.12 -3.90
N ARG A 132 3.73 -0.17 -4.86
CA ARG A 132 3.75 0.75 -5.99
C ARG A 132 2.86 0.22 -7.10
N VAL A 133 2.07 1.07 -7.74
CA VAL A 133 1.30 0.73 -8.93
C VAL A 133 1.68 1.66 -10.07
N ASP A 134 2.22 1.06 -11.13
CA ASP A 134 2.42 1.72 -12.42
C ASP A 134 1.11 1.61 -13.21
N GLN A 135 0.44 2.74 -13.42
CA GLN A 135 -0.87 2.78 -14.08
C GLN A 135 -0.75 3.41 -15.46
N VAL A 136 -1.21 2.68 -16.48
CA VAL A 136 -1.36 3.21 -17.84
C VAL A 136 -2.81 3.61 -18.05
N VAL A 137 -3.05 4.91 -18.27
CA VAL A 137 -4.37 5.45 -18.62
C VAL A 137 -4.40 5.79 -20.09
N THR A 138 -5.41 5.27 -20.79
CA THR A 138 -5.64 5.46 -22.21
C THR A 138 -6.98 6.15 -22.42
N THR A 139 -6.95 7.26 -23.16
CA THR A 139 -8.11 8.01 -23.67
C THR A 139 -7.87 8.23 -25.17
N SER A 140 -7.99 9.47 -25.67
CA SER A 140 -7.41 9.87 -26.96
C SER A 140 -5.87 9.90 -26.93
N THR A 141 -5.28 9.98 -25.74
CA THR A 141 -3.83 9.90 -25.50
C THR A 141 -3.51 8.84 -24.47
N ARG A 142 -2.25 8.39 -24.45
CA ARG A 142 -1.74 7.43 -23.46
C ARG A 142 -0.88 8.17 -22.44
N ARG A 143 -1.14 7.96 -21.15
CA ARG A 143 -0.41 8.53 -20.03
C ARG A 143 -0.05 7.44 -19.03
N THR A 144 1.03 7.66 -18.29
CA THR A 144 1.47 6.78 -17.21
C THR A 144 1.48 7.56 -15.91
N TYR A 145 0.93 6.95 -14.86
CA TYR A 145 0.93 7.46 -13.49
C TYR A 145 1.61 6.44 -12.59
N VAL A 146 2.22 6.92 -11.52
CA VAL A 146 2.78 6.07 -10.47
C VAL A 146 2.06 6.44 -9.19
N HIS A 147 1.53 5.42 -8.51
CA HIS A 147 0.86 5.57 -7.23
C HIS A 147 1.54 4.66 -6.21
N ASP A 148 1.86 5.19 -5.04
CA ASP A 148 2.33 4.38 -3.92
C ASP A 148 1.19 4.26 -2.89
N TYR A 149 0.94 3.04 -2.41
CA TYR A 149 -0.11 2.74 -1.44
C TYR A 149 0.45 2.05 -0.21
N ALA A 150 -0.07 2.42 0.95
CA ALA A 150 -0.03 1.58 2.14
C ALA A 150 -1.25 0.66 2.11
N VAL A 151 -1.02 -0.65 2.16
CA VAL A 151 -2.05 -1.69 2.09
C VAL A 151 -2.04 -2.47 3.39
N TRP A 152 -3.17 -2.42 4.10
CA TRP A 152 -3.37 -3.19 5.33
C TRP A 152 -4.08 -4.49 5.04
N LEU A 153 -3.53 -5.58 5.59
CA LEU A 153 -4.10 -6.90 5.48
C LEU A 153 -4.44 -7.44 6.86
N LEU A 154 -5.57 -8.16 6.93
CA LEU A 154 -6.00 -8.94 8.08
C LEU A 154 -6.15 -10.40 7.69
N ARG A 155 -5.86 -11.30 8.63
CA ARG A 155 -6.02 -12.74 8.45
C ARG A 155 -7.03 -13.30 9.45
N SER A 156 -8.17 -13.76 8.91
CA SER A 156 -9.03 -14.73 9.57
C SER A 156 -8.50 -16.13 9.28
N ASP A 157 -8.86 -16.68 8.12
CA ASP A 157 -8.42 -17.97 7.57
C ASP A 157 -7.46 -17.77 6.39
N VAL A 158 -7.74 -16.74 5.57
CA VAL A 158 -6.91 -16.29 4.44
C VAL A 158 -6.58 -14.80 4.60
N TRP A 159 -5.53 -14.34 3.95
CA TRP A 159 -5.22 -12.91 3.91
C TRP A 159 -6.25 -12.13 3.10
N ARG A 160 -6.70 -11.00 3.66
CA ARG A 160 -7.60 -10.06 2.99
C ARG A 160 -7.18 -8.64 3.25
N VAL A 161 -7.25 -7.80 2.22
CA VAL A 161 -7.04 -6.35 2.35
C VAL A 161 -8.20 -5.74 3.14
N SER A 162 -7.87 -5.12 4.27
CA SER A 162 -8.81 -4.41 5.13
C SER A 162 -8.85 -2.92 4.84
N ASP A 163 -7.73 -2.36 4.37
CA ASP A 163 -7.63 -0.94 4.05
C ASP A 163 -6.57 -0.66 2.99
N ILE A 164 -6.72 0.46 2.30
CA ILE A 164 -5.77 0.99 1.33
C ILE A 164 -5.75 2.51 1.41
N GLU A 165 -4.56 3.07 1.60
CA GLU A 165 -4.36 4.51 1.65
C GLU A 165 -3.25 4.91 0.68
N PRO A 166 -3.39 6.04 -0.04
CA PRO A 166 -2.26 6.60 -0.79
C PRO A 166 -1.15 7.00 0.19
N VAL A 167 0.08 6.76 -0.21
CA VAL A 167 1.25 7.36 0.44
C VAL A 167 1.40 8.74 -0.17
N ASP A 168 1.16 9.78 0.62
CA ASP A 168 1.36 11.15 0.14
C ASP A 168 2.86 11.39 -0.09
N ASP A 169 3.25 11.57 -1.35
CA ASP A 169 4.58 12.04 -1.75
C ASP A 169 4.66 13.57 -1.66
N ALA A 170 4.30 14.16 -0.52
CA ALA A 170 4.28 15.61 -0.35
C ALA A 170 5.68 16.28 -0.31
N GLU A 171 6.75 15.56 -0.62
CA GLU A 171 8.14 16.06 -0.53
C GLU A 171 8.94 16.02 -1.85
N ALA A 172 8.30 15.80 -3.02
CA ALA A 172 9.01 15.76 -4.30
C ALA A 172 8.90 17.03 -5.17
N ASP A 173 7.96 17.93 -4.90
CA ASP A 173 7.68 19.09 -5.79
C ASP A 173 8.33 20.42 -5.37
N ASP A 174 8.97 20.51 -4.20
CA ASP A 174 9.55 21.77 -3.67
C ASP A 174 11.04 22.00 -4.02
N LEU A 175 11.60 21.26 -4.98
CA LEU A 175 13.02 21.34 -5.35
C LEU A 175 13.31 21.65 -6.82
N TRP A 176 12.43 22.34 -7.55
CA TRP A 176 12.79 22.92 -8.85
C TRP A 176 12.00 24.19 -9.21
N ILE A 177 12.39 25.34 -8.66
CA ILE A 177 12.50 26.59 -9.44
C ILE A 177 13.71 27.37 -8.93
N ALA A 178 14.74 27.42 -9.77
CA ALA A 178 15.76 28.46 -9.72
C ALA A 178 15.19 29.73 -10.36
N ASP A 179 15.46 30.88 -9.76
CA ASP A 179 15.56 32.17 -10.44
C ASP A 179 16.87 32.83 -10.00
#